data_AF-A0A0F8Y3D3-F1
#
_entry.id   AF-A0A0F8Y3D3-F1
#
_cell.length_a   1.000
_cell.length_b   1.000
_cell.length_c   1.000
_cell.angle_alpha   90.00
_cell.angle_beta   90.00
_cell.angle_gamma   90.00
#
_symmetry.space_group_name_H-M   'P 1'
#
loop_
_entity.id
_entity.type
_entity.pdbx_description
1 polymer ?
#
loop_
_entity_poly.entity_id
_entity_poly.type
_entity_poly.pdbx_seq_one_letter_code
_entity_poly.pdbx_strand_id
1 'polypeptide(L)'
;MTVEKIQNATTEDFFEEILIVCPKCKGSKKLKLPKKIINQSKQLTTISIPSGLNCEHSFQAFVDKKFSVRGYQAVDFEFSALEFYESSSGPMEEEELVKDEEKDFTSMPIFQEVIQILRDCVDDKEILGSGIFSIEGKVLYSSLPQTTLFNTIREFEVRSQRNLVSVKKMYLELENSEKFISNLMEIFETKFNLVLMFSFRVKFGMGNLKIRDLLKKFKHIFGKDML
;
A
#
# COMPACT_ATOMS: atom_id res chain seq x y z
N MET A 1 -36.82 43.26 -7.86
CA MET A 1 -36.71 42.07 -8.71
C MET A 1 -35.36 41.44 -8.38
N THR A 2 -35.34 40.74 -7.25
CA THR A 2 -35.33 39.26 -7.11
C THR A 2 -33.91 38.70 -7.13
N VAL A 3 -33.31 38.80 -5.95
CA VAL A 3 -32.35 37.83 -5.40
C VAL A 3 -33.15 36.57 -5.02
N GLU A 4 -32.49 35.41 -5.12
CA GLU A 4 -32.86 34.07 -4.61
C GLU A 4 -33.71 33.16 -5.50
N LYS A 5 -33.09 32.06 -5.96
CA LYS A 5 -33.38 30.70 -5.46
C LYS A 5 -32.30 29.69 -5.88
N ILE A 6 -31.63 29.16 -4.87
CA ILE A 6 -30.80 27.94 -4.87
C ILE A 6 -31.73 26.74 -4.98
N GLN A 7 -31.41 25.73 -5.80
CA GLN A 7 -31.86 24.35 -5.59
C GLN A 7 -30.74 23.35 -5.88
N ASN A 8 -30.03 22.99 -4.80
CA ASN A 8 -29.54 21.66 -4.43
C ASN A 8 -29.59 20.56 -5.50
N ALA A 9 -28.45 20.31 -6.16
CA ALA A 9 -28.17 18.98 -6.68
C ALA A 9 -27.82 18.09 -5.47
N THR A 10 -28.75 17.25 -5.05
CA THR A 10 -28.61 16.30 -3.95
C THR A 10 -27.43 15.36 -4.22
N THR A 11 -26.63 15.13 -3.17
CA THR A 11 -25.44 14.25 -3.16
C THR A 11 -25.72 12.79 -3.53
N GLU A 12 -27.00 12.44 -3.70
CA GLU A 12 -27.51 11.11 -4.05
C GLU A 12 -27.23 10.73 -5.52
N ASP A 13 -27.00 11.70 -6.41
CA ASP A 13 -26.91 11.40 -7.85
C ASP A 13 -25.56 10.83 -8.31
N PHE A 14 -24.54 10.88 -7.43
CA PHE A 14 -23.16 10.45 -7.74
C PHE A 14 -22.86 8.99 -7.42
N PHE A 15 -23.70 8.33 -6.62
CA PHE A 15 -23.46 6.98 -6.12
C PHE A 15 -24.58 6.05 -6.56
N GLU A 16 -24.25 4.78 -6.78
CA GLU A 16 -25.21 3.73 -7.04
C GLU A 16 -25.03 2.62 -5.99
N GLU A 17 -26.13 2.05 -5.50
CA GLU A 17 -26.08 0.90 -4.60
C GLU A 17 -26.00 -0.40 -5.39
N ILE A 18 -24.95 -1.18 -5.13
CA ILE A 18 -24.71 -2.47 -5.79
C ILE A 18 -24.73 -3.56 -4.72
N LEU A 19 -25.52 -4.61 -4.94
CA LEU A 19 -25.51 -5.78 -4.09
C LEU A 19 -24.27 -6.63 -4.41
N ILE A 20 -23.36 -6.72 -3.45
CA ILE A 20 -22.19 -7.57 -3.52
C ILE A 20 -22.47 -8.86 -2.74
N VAL A 21 -22.14 -10.00 -3.34
CA VAL A 21 -22.26 -11.33 -2.72
C VAL A 21 -20.89 -11.97 -2.67
N CYS A 22 -20.46 -12.41 -1.49
CA CYS A 22 -19.20 -13.12 -1.34
C CYS A 22 -19.24 -14.46 -2.10
N PRO A 23 -18.26 -14.76 -2.97
CA PRO A 23 -18.22 -16.04 -3.67
C PRO A 23 -17.96 -17.22 -2.73
N LYS A 24 -17.24 -17.00 -1.61
CA LYS A 24 -16.84 -18.03 -0.62
C LYS A 24 -17.97 -18.38 0.36
N CYS A 25 -18.53 -17.42 1.09
CA CYS A 25 -19.54 -17.67 2.14
C CYS A 25 -20.97 -17.26 1.77
N LYS A 26 -21.20 -16.69 0.59
CA LYS A 26 -22.51 -16.16 0.14
C LYS A 26 -23.07 -15.01 0.99
N GLY A 27 -22.29 -14.45 1.92
CA GLY A 27 -22.64 -13.23 2.64
C GLY A 27 -22.85 -12.07 1.67
N SER A 28 -23.91 -11.28 1.86
CA SER A 28 -24.27 -10.20 0.93
C SER A 28 -24.39 -8.86 1.64
N LYS A 29 -23.94 -7.80 0.97
CA LYS A 29 -24.01 -6.43 1.45
C LYS A 29 -24.20 -5.47 0.29
N LYS A 30 -25.02 -4.44 0.49
CA LYS A 30 -25.15 -3.34 -0.46
C LYS A 30 -24.00 -2.36 -0.25
N LEU A 31 -23.23 -2.10 -1.30
CA LEU A 31 -22.15 -1.11 -1.29
C LEU A 31 -22.53 0.08 -2.17
N LYS A 32 -22.32 1.30 -1.66
CA LYS A 32 -22.48 2.55 -2.41
C LYS A 32 -21.20 2.84 -3.19
N LEU A 33 -21.29 2.83 -4.52
CA LEU A 33 -20.14 3.01 -5.41
C LEU A 33 -20.31 4.26 -6.29
N PRO A 34 -19.28 5.10 -6.44
CA PRO A 34 -19.36 6.26 -7.33
C PRO A 34 -19.58 5.85 -8.80
N LYS A 35 -20.61 6.40 -9.44
CA LYS A 35 -20.93 6.15 -10.86
C LYS A 35 -19.75 6.46 -11.79
N LYS A 36 -18.91 7.43 -11.41
CA LYS A 36 -17.72 7.82 -12.18
C LYS A 36 -16.69 6.69 -12.30
N ILE A 37 -16.48 5.89 -11.24
CA ILE A 37 -15.48 4.81 -11.25
C ILE A 37 -15.92 3.69 -12.20
N ILE A 38 -17.21 3.36 -12.19
CA ILE A 38 -17.76 2.28 -13.03
C ILE A 38 -17.76 2.66 -14.52
N ASN A 39 -18.04 3.93 -14.82
CA ASN A 39 -18.12 4.43 -16.20
C ASN A 39 -16.76 4.67 -16.87
N GLN A 40 -15.65 4.63 -16.14
CA GLN A 40 -14.30 4.78 -16.70
C GLN A 40 -13.83 3.56 -17.50
N SER A 41 -14.34 2.37 -17.17
CA SER A 41 -13.96 1.14 -17.87
C SER A 41 -14.68 1.00 -19.22
N LYS A 42 -14.00 0.41 -20.22
CA LYS A 42 -14.63 0.15 -21.54
C LYS A 42 -15.73 -0.92 -21.47
N GLN A 43 -15.58 -1.93 -20.58
CA GLN A 43 -16.49 -3.08 -20.47
C GLN A 43 -16.88 -3.40 -19.02
N LEU A 44 -15.94 -3.83 -18.18
CA LEU A 44 -16.16 -4.18 -16.77
C LEU A 44 -15.21 -3.40 -15.87
N THR A 45 -15.72 -3.04 -14.69
CA THR A 45 -14.95 -2.42 -13.61
C THR A 45 -14.63 -3.49 -12.58
N THR A 46 -13.35 -3.74 -12.34
CA THR A 46 -12.89 -4.64 -11.27
C THR A 46 -12.84 -3.87 -9.95
N ILE A 47 -13.54 -4.37 -8.94
CA ILE A 47 -13.60 -3.77 -7.61
C ILE A 47 -13.06 -4.77 -6.60
N SER A 48 -11.96 -4.41 -5.94
CA SER A 48 -11.41 -5.21 -4.83
C SER A 48 -12.24 -4.99 -3.57
N ILE A 49 -12.76 -6.08 -3.00
CA ILE A 49 -13.52 -6.09 -1.75
C ILE A 49 -12.61 -6.69 -0.67
N PRO A 50 -12.05 -5.87 0.24
CA PRO A 50 -11.20 -6.37 1.32
C PRO A 50 -12.02 -7.13 2.37
N SER A 51 -11.33 -7.95 3.17
CA SER A 51 -11.92 -8.58 4.35
C SER A 51 -12.51 -7.52 5.30
N GLY A 52 -13.60 -7.86 5.95
CA GLY A 52 -14.34 -6.96 6.85
C GLY A 52 -15.28 -5.97 6.15
N LEU A 53 -15.13 -5.71 4.85
CA LEU A 53 -16.06 -4.81 4.14
C LEU A 53 -17.43 -5.47 3.91
N ASN A 54 -17.45 -6.71 3.42
CA ASN A 54 -18.67 -7.51 3.24
C ASN A 54 -18.75 -8.67 4.25
N CYS A 55 -17.67 -9.42 4.36
CA CYS A 55 -17.45 -10.54 5.27
C CYS A 55 -15.94 -10.70 5.48
N GLU A 56 -15.51 -11.69 6.23
CA GLU A 56 -14.08 -11.97 6.48
C GLU A 56 -13.27 -12.37 5.24
N HIS A 57 -13.95 -12.72 4.14
CA HIS A 57 -13.28 -13.05 2.88
C HIS A 57 -13.04 -11.83 2.00
N SER A 58 -11.83 -11.76 1.44
CA SER A 58 -11.52 -10.91 0.30
C SER A 58 -11.81 -11.57 -1.03
N PHE A 59 -12.20 -10.75 -2.00
CA PHE A 59 -12.51 -11.15 -3.36
C PHE A 59 -12.59 -9.91 -4.26
N GLN A 60 -12.57 -10.13 -5.57
CA GLN A 60 -12.85 -9.09 -6.55
C GLN A 60 -14.23 -9.30 -7.15
N ALA A 61 -14.95 -8.19 -7.38
CA ALA A 61 -16.23 -8.17 -8.08
C ALA A 61 -16.08 -7.45 -9.42
N PHE A 62 -16.64 -8.03 -10.48
CA PHE A 62 -16.68 -7.41 -11.80
C PHE A 62 -18.04 -6.76 -12.02
N VAL A 63 -18.06 -5.43 -12.13
CA VAL A 63 -19.28 -4.64 -12.25
C VAL A 63 -19.38 -4.04 -13.65
N ASP A 64 -20.53 -4.18 -14.29
CA ASP A 64 -20.78 -3.59 -15.60
C ASP A 64 -21.31 -2.14 -15.52
N LYS A 65 -21.49 -1.51 -16.67
CA LYS A 65 -22.04 -0.13 -16.78
C LYS A 65 -23.52 -0.02 -16.39
N LYS A 66 -24.22 -1.15 -16.21
CA LYS A 66 -25.58 -1.20 -15.68
C LYS A 66 -25.57 -1.45 -14.17
N PHE A 67 -24.42 -1.25 -13.51
CA PHE A 67 -24.25 -1.42 -12.06
C PHE A 67 -24.59 -2.82 -11.57
N SER A 68 -24.49 -3.81 -12.47
CA SER A 68 -24.77 -5.21 -12.19
C SER A 68 -23.45 -5.97 -12.05
N VAL A 69 -23.35 -6.78 -11.00
CA VAL A 69 -22.21 -7.68 -10.82
C VAL A 69 -22.30 -8.84 -11.82
N ARG A 70 -21.26 -9.03 -12.62
CA ARG A 70 -21.17 -10.06 -13.67
C ARG A 70 -20.38 -11.28 -13.25
N GLY A 71 -19.52 -11.14 -12.25
CA GLY A 71 -18.73 -12.25 -11.75
C GLY A 71 -17.94 -11.84 -10.52
N TYR A 72 -17.37 -12.86 -9.90
CA TYR A 72 -16.47 -12.71 -8.77
C TYR A 72 -15.20 -13.49 -9.07
N GLN A 73 -14.08 -12.98 -8.57
CA GLN A 73 -12.81 -13.70 -8.55
C GLN A 73 -12.38 -13.81 -7.09
N ALA A 74 -12.15 -15.04 -6.63
CA ALA A 74 -11.50 -15.24 -5.35
C ALA A 74 -10.08 -14.69 -5.44
N VAL A 75 -9.67 -13.97 -4.40
CA VAL A 75 -8.26 -13.59 -4.28
C VAL A 75 -7.54 -14.83 -3.75
N ASP A 76 -6.63 -15.37 -4.55
CA ASP A 76 -5.83 -16.56 -4.21
C ASP A 76 -4.79 -16.24 -3.12
N PHE A 77 -4.40 -14.97 -3.00
CA PHE A 77 -3.39 -14.50 -2.05
C PHE A 77 -3.65 -13.04 -1.65
N GLU A 78 -3.90 -12.77 -0.36
CA GLU A 78 -4.15 -11.42 0.18
C GLU A 78 -3.06 -11.06 1.20
N PHE A 79 -2.44 -9.87 1.09
CA PHE A 79 -1.31 -9.47 1.94
C PHE A 79 -1.68 -9.28 3.42
N SER A 80 -2.96 -9.16 3.77
CA SER A 80 -3.40 -9.25 5.16
C SER A 80 -3.12 -10.61 5.78
N ALA A 81 -2.98 -11.68 4.98
CA ALA A 81 -2.55 -13.00 5.48
C ALA A 81 -1.04 -13.06 5.75
N LEU A 82 -0.22 -12.21 5.15
CA LEU A 82 1.20 -12.10 5.49
C LEU A 82 1.40 -11.47 6.87
N GLU A 83 0.49 -10.59 7.31
CA GLU A 83 0.47 -10.07 8.70
C GLU A 83 -0.01 -11.12 9.73
N PHE A 84 -0.71 -12.18 9.29
CA PHE A 84 -1.24 -13.24 10.18
C PHE A 84 -0.45 -14.56 10.18
N TYR A 85 0.34 -14.85 9.15
CA TYR A 85 1.18 -16.06 9.13
C TYR A 85 2.39 -15.98 10.09
N GLU A 86 2.77 -14.79 10.58
CA GLU A 86 3.71 -14.66 11.71
C GLU A 86 3.02 -14.80 13.09
N SER A 87 1.68 -14.84 13.18
CA SER A 87 0.95 -14.80 14.46
C SER A 87 0.08 -16.04 14.79
N SER A 88 0.17 -17.13 14.02
CA SER A 88 -0.40 -18.41 14.45
C SER A 88 0.53 -19.57 14.12
N SER A 89 1.37 -19.92 15.09
CA SER A 89 1.95 -21.25 15.22
C SER A 89 0.82 -22.27 15.49
N GLY A 90 0.61 -23.17 14.53
CA GLY A 90 -0.14 -24.41 14.68
C GLY A 90 0.75 -25.58 14.21
N PRO A 91 0.70 -26.75 14.86
CA PRO A 91 1.83 -27.68 14.93
C PRO A 91 1.92 -28.65 13.73
N MET A 92 3.11 -29.27 13.63
CA MET A 92 3.51 -30.44 12.81
C MET A 92 4.15 -30.05 11.46
N GLU A 93 5.39 -30.42 11.11
CA GLU A 93 6.27 -31.50 11.55
C GLU A 93 7.74 -31.02 11.62
N GLU A 94 8.52 -31.69 12.47
CA GLU A 94 9.95 -31.48 12.69
C GLU A 94 10.74 -31.68 11.39
N GLU A 95 11.56 -30.69 11.00
CA GLU A 95 12.99 -30.90 10.69
C GLU A 95 13.71 -29.59 10.34
N GLU A 96 14.88 -29.45 10.97
CA GLU A 96 16.01 -28.55 10.69
C GLU A 96 15.94 -27.06 11.07
N LEU A 97 16.51 -26.82 12.26
CA LEU A 97 17.13 -25.60 12.79
C LEU A 97 17.75 -24.66 11.73
N VAL A 98 17.10 -23.51 11.50
CA VAL A 98 17.81 -22.26 11.19
C VAL A 98 17.46 -21.27 12.29
N LYS A 99 18.46 -20.93 13.11
CA LYS A 99 18.39 -19.84 14.07
C LYS A 99 18.42 -18.53 13.30
N ASP A 100 17.26 -18.00 12.91
CA ASP A 100 17.13 -16.57 12.74
C ASP A 100 16.28 -16.05 13.89
N GLU A 101 16.90 -15.26 14.76
CA GLU A 101 16.21 -14.44 15.73
C GLU A 101 15.39 -13.41 14.93
N GLU A 102 14.17 -13.76 14.54
CA GLU A 102 13.21 -12.84 13.94
C GLU A 102 12.87 -11.75 14.97
N LYS A 103 13.69 -10.69 14.96
CA LYS A 103 13.35 -9.44 15.64
C LYS A 103 12.09 -8.91 14.98
N ASP A 104 10.97 -9.05 15.67
CA ASP A 104 9.72 -8.44 15.29
C ASP A 104 9.83 -6.92 15.47
N PHE A 105 10.44 -6.26 14.49
CA PHE A 105 10.65 -4.82 14.48
C PHE A 105 9.32 -4.06 14.52
N THR A 106 8.22 -4.67 14.06
CA THR A 106 6.92 -4.01 13.96
C THR A 106 6.30 -3.77 15.34
N SER A 107 6.52 -4.67 16.31
CA SER A 107 5.97 -4.53 17.66
C SER A 107 6.78 -3.60 18.57
N MET A 108 7.97 -3.17 18.15
CA MET A 108 8.78 -2.25 18.92
C MET A 108 8.17 -0.82 18.93
N PRO A 109 8.04 -0.17 20.10
CA PRO A 109 7.48 1.19 20.21
C PRO A 109 8.17 2.23 19.31
N ILE A 110 9.48 2.07 19.11
CA ILE A 110 10.29 2.96 18.26
C ILE A 110 9.89 2.87 16.78
N PHE A 111 9.47 1.70 16.31
CA PHE A 111 9.00 1.52 14.95
C PHE A 111 7.55 1.94 14.77
N GLN A 112 6.73 1.92 15.83
CA GLN A 112 5.40 2.54 15.79
C GLN A 112 5.48 4.05 15.54
N GLU A 113 6.47 4.73 16.13
CA GLU A 113 6.72 6.16 15.83
C GLU A 113 7.13 6.39 14.37
N VAL A 114 7.99 5.52 13.82
CA VAL A 114 8.37 5.55 12.39
C VAL A 114 7.16 5.34 11.49
N ILE A 115 6.33 4.34 11.79
CA ILE A 115 5.12 4.02 11.04
C ILE A 115 4.17 5.23 11.06
N GLN A 116 4.02 5.89 12.22
CA GLN A 116 3.18 7.07 12.33
C GLN A 116 3.71 8.23 11.47
N ILE A 117 5.02 8.49 11.48
CA ILE A 117 5.65 9.51 10.63
C ILE A 117 5.44 9.21 9.14
N LEU A 118 5.52 7.93 8.74
CA LEU A 118 5.28 7.52 7.37
C LEU A 118 3.82 7.70 6.96
N ARG A 119 2.86 7.43 7.86
CA ARG A 119 1.43 7.71 7.63
C ARG A 119 1.17 9.20 7.48
N ASP A 120 1.71 10.01 8.39
CA ASP A 120 1.44 11.45 8.46
C ASP A 120 2.06 12.23 7.30
N CYS A 121 3.07 11.67 6.62
CA CYS A 121 3.67 12.31 5.46
C CYS A 121 2.86 12.13 4.16
N VAL A 122 1.92 11.20 4.11
CA VAL A 122 1.11 10.91 2.92
C VAL A 122 -0.01 11.93 2.80
N ASP A 123 -0.17 12.51 1.61
CA ASP A 123 -1.20 13.48 1.28
C ASP A 123 -1.69 13.30 -0.17
N ASP A 124 -2.80 13.95 -0.53
CA ASP A 124 -3.44 13.79 -1.85
C ASP A 124 -2.82 14.67 -2.96
N LYS A 125 -1.80 15.48 -2.64
CA LYS A 125 -1.24 16.51 -3.54
C LYS A 125 0.19 16.25 -3.95
N GLU A 126 1.03 15.80 -3.03
CA GLU A 126 2.48 15.70 -3.18
C GLU A 126 2.98 14.29 -2.91
N ILE A 127 2.76 13.71 -1.72
CA ILE A 127 3.23 12.35 -1.37
C ILE A 127 2.06 11.39 -1.42
N LEU A 128 1.95 10.63 -2.50
CA LEU A 128 0.84 9.69 -2.73
C LEU A 128 0.98 8.39 -1.95
N GLY A 129 2.20 8.07 -1.49
CA GLY A 129 2.41 6.92 -0.63
C GLY A 129 3.83 6.83 -0.10
N SER A 130 4.00 6.04 0.95
CA SER A 130 5.27 5.81 1.63
C SER A 130 5.43 4.34 1.98
N GLY A 131 6.67 3.89 2.18
CA GLY A 131 6.92 2.54 2.63
C GLY A 131 8.33 2.34 3.16
N ILE A 132 8.48 1.34 4.01
CA ILE A 132 9.75 0.86 4.53
C ILE A 132 9.74 -0.66 4.54
N PHE A 133 10.77 -1.26 3.95
CA PHE A 133 10.90 -2.71 3.83
C PHE A 133 12.38 -3.09 3.82
N SER A 134 12.69 -4.30 4.27
CA SER A 134 14.07 -4.80 4.31
C SER A 134 14.59 -5.09 2.90
N ILE A 135 15.90 -5.35 2.75
CA ILE A 135 16.48 -5.73 1.46
C ILE A 135 16.08 -7.14 1.00
N GLU A 136 15.58 -7.96 1.93
CA GLU A 136 14.99 -9.29 1.72
C GLU A 136 13.50 -9.21 1.36
N GLY A 137 12.92 -8.00 1.29
CA GLY A 137 11.52 -7.80 0.90
C GLY A 137 10.51 -7.86 2.05
N LYS A 138 10.95 -8.04 3.31
CA LYS A 138 10.06 -7.98 4.48
C LYS A 138 9.51 -6.56 4.63
N VAL A 139 8.20 -6.40 4.55
CA VAL A 139 7.53 -5.10 4.65
C VAL A 139 7.32 -4.75 6.12
N LEU A 140 7.88 -3.63 6.56
CA LEU A 140 7.62 -3.07 7.89
C LEU A 140 6.39 -2.16 7.86
N TYR A 141 6.21 -1.42 6.77
CA TYR A 141 5.00 -0.63 6.50
C TYR A 141 4.94 -0.22 5.03
N SER A 142 3.74 -0.14 4.47
CA SER A 142 3.52 0.48 3.16
C SER A 142 2.12 1.06 3.02
N SER A 143 2.02 2.23 2.40
CA SER A 143 0.80 2.80 1.84
C SER A 143 0.84 2.89 0.31
N LEU A 144 1.84 2.27 -0.32
CA LEU A 144 2.03 2.33 -1.76
C LEU A 144 0.94 1.50 -2.47
N PRO A 145 0.53 1.88 -3.70
CA PRO A 145 -0.30 1.02 -4.52
C PRO A 145 0.32 -0.36 -4.71
N GLN A 146 -0.50 -1.42 -4.67
CA GLN A 146 -0.04 -2.81 -4.63
C GLN A 146 0.92 -3.17 -5.78
N THR A 147 0.62 -2.71 -7.00
CA THR A 147 1.48 -2.95 -8.18
C THR A 147 2.82 -2.24 -8.03
N THR A 148 2.83 -1.01 -7.53
CA THR A 148 4.06 -0.24 -7.27
C THR A 148 4.90 -0.89 -6.18
N LEU A 149 4.28 -1.33 -5.08
CA LEU A 149 4.96 -2.02 -3.99
C LEU A 149 5.64 -3.30 -4.48
N PHE A 150 4.89 -4.18 -5.17
CA PHE A 150 5.42 -5.46 -5.65
C PHE A 150 6.57 -5.28 -6.64
N ASN A 151 6.40 -4.38 -7.61
CA ASN A 151 7.45 -4.09 -8.59
C ASN A 151 8.71 -3.57 -7.90
N THR A 152 8.53 -2.72 -6.89
CA THR A 152 9.62 -2.14 -6.11
C THR A 152 10.38 -3.19 -5.32
N ILE A 153 9.68 -4.01 -4.52
CA ILE A 153 10.30 -5.08 -3.72
C ILE A 153 11.09 -6.01 -4.63
N ARG A 154 10.47 -6.47 -5.72
CA ARG A 154 11.12 -7.34 -6.70
C ARG A 154 12.37 -6.69 -7.30
N GLU A 155 12.34 -5.39 -7.59
CA GLU A 155 13.50 -4.65 -8.10
C GLU A 155 14.66 -4.60 -7.10
N PHE A 156 14.38 -4.57 -5.79
CA PHE A 156 15.39 -4.59 -4.75
C PHE A 156 15.94 -5.99 -4.51
N GLU A 157 15.07 -7.01 -4.44
CA GLU A 157 15.46 -8.40 -4.27
C GLU A 157 16.39 -8.86 -5.41
N VAL A 158 16.01 -8.60 -6.66
CA VAL A 158 16.81 -8.97 -7.84
C VAL A 158 18.18 -8.28 -7.81
N ARG A 159 18.26 -7.05 -7.30
CA ARG A 159 19.55 -6.34 -7.17
C ARG A 159 20.42 -6.90 -6.06
N SER A 160 19.81 -7.19 -4.91
CA SER A 160 20.49 -7.82 -3.77
C SER A 160 21.09 -9.17 -4.16
N GLN A 161 20.27 -10.05 -4.76
CA GLN A 161 20.69 -11.38 -5.21
C GLN A 161 21.83 -11.36 -6.24
N ARG A 162 21.84 -10.35 -7.12
CA ARG A 162 22.82 -10.27 -8.20
C ARG A 162 24.10 -9.52 -7.82
N ASN A 163 24.27 -9.11 -6.56
CA ASN A 163 25.38 -8.25 -6.10
C ASN A 163 25.62 -7.05 -7.04
N LEU A 164 24.53 -6.53 -7.63
CA LEU A 164 24.60 -5.36 -8.49
C LEU A 164 24.99 -4.16 -7.61
N VAL A 165 25.80 -3.25 -8.16
CA VAL A 165 26.38 -2.06 -7.49
C VAL A 165 25.50 -1.57 -6.35
N SER A 166 26.07 -1.38 -5.15
CA SER A 166 25.34 -0.95 -3.94
C SER A 166 24.62 0.39 -4.17
N VAL A 167 23.35 0.33 -4.58
CA VAL A 167 22.57 1.52 -4.89
C VAL A 167 22.05 2.12 -3.60
N LYS A 168 22.68 3.21 -3.16
CA LYS A 168 22.19 3.96 -1.99
C LYS A 168 20.82 4.59 -2.23
N LYS A 169 20.49 4.92 -3.48
CA LYS A 169 19.31 5.72 -3.81
C LYS A 169 18.80 5.48 -5.23
N MET A 170 17.49 5.35 -5.41
CA MET A 170 16.87 5.24 -6.74
C MET A 170 15.88 6.38 -6.99
N TYR A 171 15.76 6.74 -8.26
CA TYR A 171 14.82 7.72 -8.78
C TYR A 171 14.16 7.10 -10.01
N LEU A 172 12.83 6.93 -9.96
CA LEU A 172 12.04 6.41 -11.08
C LEU A 172 10.92 7.40 -11.40
N GLU A 173 10.60 7.54 -12.67
CA GLU A 173 9.40 8.23 -13.14
C GLU A 173 8.52 7.19 -13.84
N LEU A 174 7.27 7.10 -13.41
CA LEU A 174 6.28 6.19 -13.97
C LEU A 174 5.68 6.79 -15.25
N GLU A 175 4.99 5.96 -16.04
CA GLU A 175 4.36 6.42 -17.30
C GLU A 175 3.33 7.53 -17.09
N ASN A 176 2.70 7.58 -15.91
CA ASN A 176 1.76 8.65 -15.52
C ASN A 176 2.46 9.88 -14.90
N SER A 177 3.78 9.98 -15.04
CA SER A 177 4.65 11.04 -14.49
C SER A 177 4.73 11.12 -12.97
N GLU A 178 4.09 10.20 -12.24
CA GLU A 178 4.34 10.01 -10.81
C GLU A 178 5.79 9.57 -10.60
N LYS A 179 6.33 9.94 -9.44
CA LYS A 179 7.76 9.74 -9.17
C LYS A 179 7.94 8.85 -7.98
N PHE A 180 8.97 8.04 -8.06
CA PHE A 180 9.35 7.13 -7.01
C PHE A 180 10.77 7.46 -6.61
N ILE A 181 10.99 7.66 -5.32
CA ILE A 181 12.33 7.85 -4.78
C ILE A 181 12.51 6.87 -3.64
N SER A 182 13.60 6.11 -3.70
CA SER A 182 13.99 5.22 -2.62
C SER A 182 15.31 5.67 -2.01
N ASN A 183 15.56 5.32 -0.76
CA ASN A 183 16.83 5.52 -0.10
C ASN A 183 17.13 4.32 0.81
N LEU A 184 18.29 3.71 0.62
CA LEU A 184 18.80 2.68 1.50
C LEU A 184 19.28 3.34 2.80
N MET A 185 18.90 2.73 3.91
CA MET A 185 19.27 3.13 5.27
C MET A 185 19.52 1.90 6.11
N GLU A 186 20.35 2.04 7.14
CA GLU A 186 20.62 0.97 8.09
C GLU A 186 20.04 1.36 9.45
N ILE A 187 19.30 0.45 10.10
CA ILE A 187 18.84 0.58 11.48
C ILE A 187 19.18 -0.72 12.21
N PHE A 188 19.86 -0.65 13.36
CA PHE A 188 20.24 -1.84 14.15
C PHE A 188 20.95 -2.92 13.32
N GLU A 189 21.92 -2.50 12.48
CA GLU A 189 22.69 -3.37 11.57
C GLU A 189 21.84 -4.07 10.49
N THR A 190 20.55 -3.72 10.40
CA THR A 190 19.61 -4.24 9.40
C THR A 190 19.35 -3.19 8.34
N LYS A 191 19.38 -3.60 7.06
CA LYS A 191 19.23 -2.68 5.93
C LYS A 191 17.78 -2.58 5.51
N PHE A 192 17.31 -1.35 5.39
CA PHE A 192 15.96 -1.01 4.97
C PHE A 192 15.98 -0.06 3.78
N ASN A 193 14.99 -0.22 2.91
CA ASN A 193 14.67 0.72 1.86
C ASN A 193 13.50 1.59 2.31
N LEU A 194 13.77 2.88 2.53
CA LEU A 194 12.73 3.89 2.65
C LEU A 194 12.30 4.33 1.26
N VAL A 195 11.00 4.39 1.04
CA VAL A 195 10.41 4.73 -0.24
C VAL A 195 9.33 5.78 -0.07
N LEU A 196 9.32 6.76 -0.99
CA LEU A 196 8.21 7.67 -1.19
C LEU A 196 7.78 7.69 -2.66
N MET A 197 6.48 7.65 -2.84
CA MET A 197 5.80 7.86 -4.11
C MET A 197 5.19 9.26 -4.11
N PHE A 198 5.42 9.99 -5.20
CA PHE A 198 5.05 11.37 -5.35
C PHE A 198 4.14 11.58 -6.55
N SER A 199 3.27 12.57 -6.45
CA SER A 199 2.43 12.98 -7.57
C SER A 199 3.26 13.56 -8.70
N PHE A 200 2.67 13.59 -9.90
CA PHE A 200 3.28 14.18 -11.09
C PHE A 200 3.73 15.63 -10.90
N ARG A 201 3.16 16.35 -9.93
CA ARG A 201 3.45 17.77 -9.63
C ARG A 201 4.80 17.95 -8.95
N VAL A 202 5.28 16.95 -8.24
CA VAL A 202 6.53 17.04 -7.49
C VAL A 202 7.70 16.79 -8.43
N LYS A 203 8.70 17.68 -8.41
CA LYS A 203 9.97 17.47 -9.12
C LYS A 203 10.91 16.60 -8.26
N PHE A 204 11.79 15.81 -8.88
CA PHE A 204 12.74 14.95 -8.15
C PHE A 204 13.55 15.69 -7.08
N GLY A 205 13.97 16.93 -7.34
CA GLY A 205 14.69 17.75 -6.35
C GLY A 205 13.88 18.00 -5.07
N MET A 206 12.58 18.30 -5.20
CA MET A 206 11.67 18.50 -4.07
C MET A 206 11.35 17.18 -3.36
N GLY A 207 11.13 16.10 -4.12
CA GLY A 207 10.95 14.78 -3.54
C GLY A 207 12.18 14.31 -2.75
N ASN A 208 13.39 14.60 -3.26
CA ASN A 208 14.65 14.31 -2.58
C ASN A 208 14.79 15.12 -1.27
N LEU A 209 14.33 16.37 -1.25
CA LEU A 209 14.29 17.16 0.00
C LEU A 209 13.37 16.50 1.03
N LYS A 210 12.15 16.12 0.63
CA LYS A 210 11.18 15.45 1.51
C LYS A 210 11.72 14.13 2.09
N ILE A 211 12.37 13.28 1.27
CA ILE A 211 13.05 12.09 1.79
C ILE A 211 14.14 12.43 2.79
N ARG A 212 14.97 13.45 2.51
CA ARG A 212 16.04 13.85 3.44
C ARG A 212 15.48 14.34 4.76
N ASP A 213 14.37 15.06 4.75
CA ASP A 213 13.73 15.54 5.96
C ASP A 213 13.11 14.40 6.79
N LEU A 214 12.53 13.39 6.14
CA LEU A 214 12.11 12.15 6.81
C LEU A 214 13.30 11.40 7.44
N LEU A 215 14.41 11.26 6.72
CA LEU A 215 15.60 10.61 7.26
C LEU A 215 16.20 11.38 8.44
N LYS A 216 16.12 12.72 8.47
CA LYS A 216 16.52 13.49 9.64
C LYS A 216 15.63 13.20 10.85
N LYS A 217 14.31 13.05 10.65
CA LYS A 217 13.39 12.65 11.72
C LYS A 217 13.74 11.26 12.25
N PHE A 218 14.01 10.30 11.37
CA PHE A 218 14.42 8.95 11.76
C PHE A 218 15.75 8.96 12.51
N LYS A 219 16.73 9.77 12.07
CA LYS A 219 17.99 9.96 12.82
C LYS A 219 17.78 10.54 14.21
N HIS A 220 16.75 11.35 14.42
CA HIS A 220 16.41 11.84 15.74
C HIS A 220 15.83 10.74 16.65
N ILE A 221 15.06 9.82 16.08
CA ILE A 221 14.45 8.67 16.77
C ILE A 221 15.50 7.61 17.11
N PHE A 222 16.30 7.20 16.13
CA PHE A 222 17.28 6.11 16.27
C PHE A 222 18.66 6.57 16.73
N GLY A 223 18.97 7.87 16.70
CA GLY A 223 20.25 8.40 17.16
C GLY A 223 21.45 7.80 16.44
N LYS A 224 22.32 7.11 17.20
CA LYS A 224 23.54 6.45 16.69
C LYS A 224 23.25 5.11 16.00
N ASP A 225 22.05 4.56 16.17
CA ASP A 225 21.68 3.25 15.66
C ASP A 225 21.25 3.29 14.18
N MET A 226 21.40 4.45 13.52
CA MET A 226 21.05 4.67 12.12
C MET A 226 22.25 5.22 11.30
N LEU A 227 22.69 4.45 10.30
CA LEU A 227 23.81 4.77 9.39
C LEU A 227 23.35 5.02 7.94
#